data_AF-A0A2V9Z9Y2-F1
#
_entry.id   AF-A0A2V9Z9Y2-F1
#
_cell.length_a   1.000
_cell.length_b   1.000
_cell.length_c   1.000
_cell.angle_alpha   90.00
_cell.angle_beta   90.00
_cell.angle_gamma   90.00
#
_symmetry.space_group_name_H-M   'P 1'
#
loop_
_entity.id
_entity.type
_entity.pdbx_description
1 polymer ?
#
loop_
_entity_poly.entity_id
_entity_poly.type
_entity_poly.pdbx_seq_one_letter_code
_entity_poly.pdbx_strand_id
1 'polypeptide(L)'
;MLVNTGNLGQVQTRYFKYHYGCDSSYSHCSDMEVFSLGNQVGLFDWQHYINKNGYWSKVQESLINHFTAGQTTPSLPCTTSYQ
;
A
#
# COMPACT_ATOMS: atom_id res chain seq x y z
N MET A 1 8.83 -6.68 -8.17
CA MET A 1 10.11 -6.01 -7.83
C MET A 1 10.34 -6.20 -6.35
N LEU A 2 11.57 -6.40 -5.87
CA LEU A 2 11.85 -6.39 -4.43
C LEU A 2 11.97 -4.93 -3.96
N VAL A 3 11.25 -4.58 -2.89
CA VAL A 3 11.25 -3.22 -2.32
C VAL A 3 11.65 -3.34 -0.85
N ASN A 4 12.55 -2.48 -0.40
CA ASN A 4 12.88 -2.38 1.02
C ASN A 4 11.82 -1.52 1.70
N THR A 5 11.11 -2.12 2.64
CA THR A 5 9.86 -1.57 3.21
C THR A 5 10.02 -1.28 4.70
N GLY A 6 11.25 -0.93 5.11
CA GLY A 6 11.60 -0.68 6.50
C GLY A 6 11.59 -1.98 7.31
N ASN A 7 10.78 -2.00 8.37
CA ASN A 7 10.71 -3.15 9.29
C ASN A 7 10.14 -4.43 8.68
N LEU A 8 9.47 -4.35 7.54
CA LEU A 8 9.00 -5.50 6.78
C LEU A 8 10.14 -6.21 6.00
N GLY A 9 11.31 -5.56 5.87
CA GLY A 9 12.43 -6.06 5.08
C GLY A 9 12.22 -5.92 3.57
N GLN A 10 12.86 -6.81 2.80
CA GLN A 10 12.67 -6.87 1.35
C GLN A 10 11.43 -7.72 1.02
N VAL A 11 10.44 -7.08 0.42
CA VAL A 11 9.19 -7.74 0.04
C VAL A 11 9.02 -7.72 -1.47
N GLN A 12 8.64 -8.86 -2.04
CA GLN A 12 8.24 -8.94 -3.45
C GLN A 12 6.96 -8.13 -3.63
N THR A 13 7.08 -6.98 -4.28
CA THR A 13 6.04 -5.97 -4.39
C THR A 13 5.49 -5.88 -5.81
N ARG A 14 4.16 -5.76 -5.89
CA ARG A 14 3.42 -5.32 -7.07
C ARG A 14 2.85 -3.93 -6.80
N TYR A 15 2.89 -3.09 -7.81
CA TYR A 15 2.28 -1.76 -7.75
C TYR A 15 0.97 -1.77 -8.52
N PHE A 16 -0.08 -1.28 -7.89
CA PHE A 16 -1.33 -0.95 -8.56
C PHE A 16 -1.43 0.57 -8.67
N LYS A 17 -1.55 1.08 -9.89
CA LYS A 17 -1.66 2.51 -10.16
C LYS A 17 -3.05 2.81 -10.69
N TYR A 18 -3.74 3.74 -10.06
CA TYR A 18 -5.09 4.14 -10.43
C TYR A 18 -5.12 5.64 -10.72
N HIS A 19 -5.43 5.99 -11.96
CA HIS A 19 -5.60 7.39 -12.37
C HIS A 19 -7.08 7.75 -12.35
N TYR A 20 -7.40 8.93 -11.83
CA TYR A 20 -8.78 9.45 -11.78
C TYR A 20 -8.81 10.98 -11.88
N GLY A 21 -10.01 11.54 -11.91
CA GLY A 21 -10.19 12.97 -12.22
C GLY A 21 -9.78 13.29 -13.66
N CYS A 22 -10.09 12.38 -14.58
CA CYS A 22 -9.67 12.50 -15.97
C CYS A 22 -10.64 13.33 -16.82
N ASP A 23 -10.12 13.93 -17.88
CA ASP A 23 -10.92 14.50 -18.96
C ASP A 23 -11.80 13.44 -19.65
N SER A 24 -12.71 13.89 -20.50
CA SER A 24 -13.66 13.02 -21.21
C SER A 24 -13.01 11.99 -22.14
N SER A 25 -11.74 12.19 -22.52
CA SER A 25 -10.97 11.24 -23.33
C SER A 25 -10.11 10.30 -22.48
N TYR A 26 -10.18 10.40 -21.14
CA TYR A 26 -9.38 9.64 -20.18
C TYR A 26 -7.87 9.77 -20.39
N SER A 27 -7.43 10.81 -21.11
CA SER A 27 -6.04 10.99 -21.50
C SER A 27 -5.28 11.88 -20.51
N HIS A 28 -5.99 12.78 -19.84
CA HIS A 28 -5.41 13.71 -18.87
C HIS A 28 -6.12 13.58 -17.53
N CYS A 29 -5.45 12.94 -16.58
CA CYS A 29 -5.95 12.76 -15.21
C CYS A 29 -5.26 13.72 -14.25
N SER A 30 -6.04 14.31 -13.34
CA SER A 30 -5.53 15.20 -12.30
C SER A 30 -4.87 14.43 -11.15
N ASP A 31 -5.28 13.19 -10.91
CA ASP A 31 -4.90 12.42 -9.74
C ASP A 31 -4.42 11.01 -10.09
N MET A 32 -3.48 10.51 -9.29
CA MET A 32 -3.00 9.13 -9.33
C MET A 32 -2.78 8.62 -7.92
N GLU A 33 -3.34 7.45 -7.62
CA GLU A 33 -3.00 6.68 -6.43
C GLU A 33 -2.10 5.50 -6.80
N VAL A 34 -1.11 5.23 -5.95
CA VAL A 34 -0.20 4.10 -6.07
C VAL A 34 -0.31 3.26 -4.81
N PHE A 35 -0.66 1.98 -4.99
CA PHE A 35 -0.78 1.00 -3.92
C PHE A 35 0.36 -0.01 -4.04
N SER A 36 1.14 -0.13 -2.97
CA SER A 36 2.25 -1.07 -2.86
C SER A 36 1.78 -2.34 -2.16
N LEU A 37 1.66 -3.43 -2.92
CA LEU A 37 1.18 -4.73 -2.46
C LEU A 37 2.34 -5.70 -2.33
N GLY A 38 2.68 -6.07 -1.09
CA GLY A 38 3.70 -7.05 -0.77
C GLY A 38 3.17 -8.47 -0.79
N ASN A 39 3.90 -9.40 -1.41
CA ASN A 39 3.56 -10.82 -1.37
C ASN A 39 3.52 -11.31 0.09
N GLN A 40 2.43 -11.97 0.48
CA GLN A 40 2.14 -12.40 1.86
C GLN A 40 2.00 -11.29 2.92
N VAL A 41 2.15 -10.02 2.56
CA VAL A 41 2.00 -8.86 3.46
C VAL A 41 0.73 -8.06 3.15
N GLY A 42 0.26 -8.09 1.89
CA GLY A 42 -0.86 -7.25 1.44
C GLY A 42 -0.42 -5.80 1.21
N LEU A 43 -1.37 -4.87 1.35
CA LEU A 43 -1.11 -3.43 1.19
C LEU A 43 -0.26 -2.92 2.35
N PHE A 44 0.93 -2.41 2.07
CA PHE A 44 1.80 -1.85 3.11
C PHE A 44 2.11 -0.37 2.95
N ASP A 45 1.95 0.17 1.74
CA ASP A 45 2.23 1.57 1.44
C ASP A 45 1.23 2.07 0.39
N TRP A 46 0.78 3.31 0.57
CA TRP A 46 -0.11 4.01 -0.32
C TRP A 46 0.39 5.43 -0.52
N GLN A 47 0.37 5.90 -1.77
CA GLN A 47 0.83 7.22 -2.15
C GLN A 47 -0.18 7.88 -3.08
N HIS A 48 -0.44 9.17 -2.85
CA HIS A 48 -1.28 9.99 -3.71
C HIS A 48 -0.45 11.07 -4.38
N TYR A 49 -0.66 11.20 -5.68
CA TYR A 49 0.00 12.14 -6.57
C TYR A 49 -1.03 13.01 -7.27
N ILE A 50 -0.70 14.27 -7.45
CA ILE A 50 -1.44 15.19 -8.32
C ILE A 50 -0.61 15.56 -9.55
N ASN A 51 -1.28 15.70 -10.68
CA ASN A 51 -0.68 16.14 -11.92
C ASN A 51 -0.58 17.68 -11.93
N LYS A 52 0.64 18.18 -11.93
CA LYS A 52 0.95 19.60 -12.10
C LYS A 52 1.57 19.79 -13.48
N ASN A 53 0.76 20.21 -14.45
CA ASN A 53 1.21 20.53 -15.82
C ASN A 53 2.00 19.40 -16.50
N GLY A 54 1.53 18.16 -16.39
CA GLY A 54 2.15 16.98 -16.99
C GLY A 54 3.09 16.21 -16.05
N TYR A 55 3.36 16.72 -14.85
CA TYR A 55 4.25 16.09 -13.87
C TYR A 55 3.49 15.61 -12.63
N TRP A 56 3.72 14.36 -12.25
CA TRP A 56 3.16 13.77 -11.03
C TRP A 56 3.97 14.20 -9.80
N SER A 57 3.31 14.91 -8.88
CA SER A 57 3.88 15.38 -7.61
C SER A 57 3.21 14.65 -6.45
N LYS A 58 3.99 13.94 -5.62
CA LYS A 58 3.47 13.27 -4.42
C LYS A 58 2.96 14.31 -3.44
N VAL A 59 1.71 14.22 -3.03
CA VAL A 59 1.09 15.13 -2.07
C VAL A 59 0.77 14.45 -0.74
N GLN A 60 0.61 13.13 -0.76
CA GLN A 60 0.32 12.36 0.44
C GLN A 60 0.93 10.96 0.35
N GLU A 61 1.18 10.38 1.52
CA GLU A 61 1.67 9.02 1.71
C GLU A 61 1.12 8.46 3.02
N SER A 62 0.89 7.15 3.06
CA SER A 62 0.51 6.42 4.27
C SER A 62 1.20 5.06 4.27
N LEU A 63 1.91 4.78 5.36
CA LEU A 63 2.44 3.46 5.66
C LEU A 63 1.39 2.70 6.48
N ILE A 64 0.85 1.63 5.91
CA ILE A 64 -0.35 0.94 6.44
C ILE A 64 0.05 -0.30 7.25
N ASN A 65 0.95 -1.12 6.70
CA ASN A 65 1.44 -2.30 7.41
C ASN A 65 2.88 -2.05 7.87
N HIS A 66 3.03 -1.87 9.17
CA HIS A 66 4.33 -1.80 9.81
C HIS A 66 4.50 -3.03 10.71
N PHE A 67 5.51 -3.87 10.45
CA PHE A 67 5.88 -4.90 11.42
C PHE A 67 6.53 -4.21 12.62
N THR A 68 5.89 -4.36 13.78
CA THR A 68 6.48 -3.98 15.06
C THR A 68 7.04 -5.24 15.70
N ALA A 69 8.29 -5.19 16.17
CA ALA A 69 8.84 -6.29 16.94
C ALA A 69 7.97 -6.51 18.19
N GLY A 70 7.42 -7.71 18.34
CA GLY A 70 6.51 -8.06 19.41
C GLY A 70 6.13 -9.53 19.34
N GLN A 71 5.67 -10.07 20.46
CA GLN A 71 5.19 -11.45 20.53
C GLN A 71 3.66 -11.39 20.43
N THR A 72 3.08 -11.94 19.37
CA THR A 72 1.64 -12.19 19.37
C THR A 72 1.39 -13.33 20.34
N THR A 73 0.80 -13.05 21.50
CA THR A 73 0.22 -14.10 22.35
C THR A 73 -1.13 -14.45 21.71
N PRO A 74 -1.28 -15.61 21.04
CA PRO A 74 -2.59 -16.03 20.59
C PRO A 74 -3.47 -16.23 21.82
N SER A 75 -4.31 -15.26 22.11
CA SER A 75 -5.38 -15.39 23.11
C SER A 75 -6.55 -16.05 22.41
N LEU A 76 -6.70 -17.36 22.61
CA LEU A 76 -7.94 -18.04 22.27
C LEU A 76 -8.92 -17.77 23.42
N PRO A 77 -9.98 -16.97 23.22
CA PRO A 77 -10.93 -16.66 24.29
C PRO A 77 -11.68 -17.90 24.80
N CYS A 78 -11.63 -19.00 24.05
CA CYS A 78 -12.18 -20.29 24.45
C CYS A 78 -11.11 -21.37 24.29
N THR A 79 -10.75 -22.04 25.37
CA THR A 79 -9.78 -23.15 25.39
C THR A 79 -10.29 -24.44 24.74
N THR A 80 -11.56 -24.50 24.31
CA THR A 80 -12.23 -25.71 23.81
C THR A 80 -12.73 -25.62 22.37
N SER A 81 -12.35 -24.60 21.59
CA SER A 81 -12.90 -24.37 20.23
C SER A 81 -12.56 -25.46 19.19
N TYR A 82 -11.83 -26.51 19.58
CA TYR A 82 -11.46 -27.66 18.74
C TYR A 82 -11.93 -29.00 19.33
N GLN A 83 -12.86 -29.00 20.28
CA GLN A 83 -13.57 -30.21 20.70
C GLN A 83 -14.78 -30.47 19.80
#